data_AF-A0AB33TX91-F1
#
_entry.id   AF-A0AB33TX91-F1
#
_cell.length_a   1.000
_cell.length_b   1.000
_cell.length_c   1.000
_cell.angle_alpha   90.00
_cell.angle_beta   90.00
_cell.angle_gamma   90.00
#
_symmetry.space_group_name_H-M   'P 1'
#
loop_
_entity.id
_entity.type
_entity.pdbx_description
1 polymer ?
#
loop_
_entity_poly.entity_id
_entity_poly.type
_entity_poly.pdbx_seq_one_letter_code
_entity_poly.pdbx_strand_id
1 'polypeptide(L)'
;MATSSEIKGKYVEKVEVAKGVITATMLSTGVNKEIQGKKLSLWAKRQAGSVKWFCGQPVQRAKADADAVTAAANKKIDTNHSHEPTSRHSRESGNLGLSAQKLIG
;
A
#
# COMPACT_ATOMS: atom_id res chain seq x y z
N MET A 1 -5.02 -17.25 -14.35
CA MET A 1 -4.28 -16.09 -13.80
C MET A 1 -5.02 -14.86 -14.29
N ALA A 2 -5.62 -14.08 -13.41
CA ALA A 2 -6.28 -12.84 -13.82
C ALA A 2 -5.22 -11.88 -14.37
N THR A 3 -5.42 -11.36 -15.57
CA THR A 3 -4.51 -10.37 -16.13
C THR A 3 -4.76 -9.04 -15.40
N SER A 4 -3.70 -8.29 -15.12
CA SER A 4 -3.71 -7.08 -14.26
C SER A 4 -4.76 -6.01 -14.63
N SER A 5 -5.35 -6.10 -15.82
CA SER A 5 -6.36 -5.17 -16.32
C SER A 5 -7.80 -5.56 -15.96
N GLU A 6 -8.04 -6.71 -15.34
CA GLU A 6 -9.39 -7.23 -15.05
C GLU A 6 -9.95 -6.78 -13.69
N ILE A 7 -9.09 -6.40 -12.74
CA ILE A 7 -9.51 -5.97 -11.40
C ILE A 7 -9.88 -4.48 -11.43
N LYS A 8 -11.18 -4.22 -11.59
CA LYS A 8 -11.78 -2.88 -11.64
C LYS A 8 -12.89 -2.73 -10.60
N GLY A 9 -13.25 -1.49 -10.28
CA GLY A 9 -14.38 -1.21 -9.40
C GLY A 9 -14.92 0.20 -9.61
N LYS A 10 -15.93 0.57 -8.82
CA LYS A 10 -16.61 1.88 -8.91
C LYS A 10 -15.66 3.08 -8.94
N TYR A 11 -14.50 2.97 -8.29
CA TYR A 11 -13.49 4.03 -8.18
C TYR A 11 -12.09 3.63 -8.66
N VAL A 12 -11.89 2.37 -9.01
CA VAL A 12 -10.58 1.78 -9.33
C VAL A 12 -10.54 1.39 -10.80
N GLU A 13 -9.60 1.96 -11.53
CA GLU A 13 -9.39 1.71 -12.96
C GLU A 13 -8.68 0.37 -13.21
N LYS A 14 -7.66 0.06 -12.40
CA LYS A 14 -6.89 -1.18 -12.46
C LYS A 14 -6.09 -1.45 -11.18
N VAL A 15 -5.68 -2.69 -11.01
CA VAL A 15 -4.76 -3.11 -9.95
C VAL A 15 -3.58 -3.88 -10.56
N GLU A 16 -2.37 -3.45 -10.24
CA GLU A 16 -1.12 -4.05 -10.70
C GLU A 16 -0.40 -4.69 -9.52
N VAL A 17 0.07 -5.94 -9.68
CA VAL A 17 0.90 -6.61 -8.67
C VAL A 17 2.30 -6.80 -9.22
N ALA A 18 3.28 -6.19 -8.57
CA ALA A 18 4.68 -6.29 -8.94
C ALA A 18 5.55 -6.50 -7.70
N LYS A 19 6.31 -7.60 -7.67
CA LYS A 19 7.30 -7.88 -6.61
C LYS A 19 6.70 -7.73 -5.19
N GLY A 20 5.49 -8.26 -4.98
CA GLY A 20 4.80 -8.20 -3.68
C GLY A 20 4.31 -6.79 -3.26
N VAL A 21 4.24 -5.86 -4.21
CA VAL A 21 3.54 -4.57 -4.06
C VAL A 21 2.29 -4.60 -4.94
N ILE A 22 1.16 -4.24 -4.36
CA ILE A 22 -0.13 -4.12 -5.05
C ILE A 22 -0.37 -2.62 -5.25
N THR A 23 -0.54 -2.17 -6.49
CA THR A 23 -0.78 -0.76 -6.81
C THR A 23 -2.14 -0.61 -7.49
N ALA A 24 -3.05 0.11 -6.84
CA ALA A 24 -4.33 0.49 -7.42
C ALA A 24 -4.19 1.84 -8.13
N THR A 25 -4.79 1.96 -9.31
CA THR A 25 -4.95 3.24 -10.03
C THR A 25 -6.42 3.65 -9.96
N MET A 26 -6.67 4.88 -9.53
CA MET A 26 -8.02 5.44 -9.45
C MET A 26 -8.54 5.83 -10.83
N LEU A 27 -9.85 5.77 -11.03
CA LEU A 27 -10.48 6.22 -12.28
C LEU A 27 -10.15 7.68 -12.61
N SER A 28 -10.16 7.99 -13.89
CA SER A 28 -9.96 9.36 -14.38
C SER A 28 -11.25 10.19 -14.37
N THR A 29 -12.41 9.55 -14.18
CA THR A 29 -13.74 10.16 -14.13
C THR A 29 -14.59 9.55 -13.02
N GLY A 30 -15.64 10.24 -12.56
CA GLY A 30 -16.53 9.74 -11.50
C GLY A 30 -15.90 9.68 -10.10
N VAL A 31 -14.72 10.29 -9.92
CA VAL A 31 -14.02 10.44 -8.63
C VAL A 31 -13.67 11.91 -8.41
N ASN A 32 -13.37 12.29 -7.15
CA ASN A 32 -12.93 13.64 -6.82
C ASN A 32 -11.69 14.01 -7.66
N LYS A 33 -11.63 15.26 -8.16
CA LYS A 33 -10.53 15.81 -8.97
C LYS A 33 -9.16 15.54 -8.35
N GLU A 34 -9.09 15.60 -7.03
CA GLU A 34 -7.86 15.39 -6.28
C GLU A 34 -7.36 13.94 -6.27
N ILE A 35 -8.12 12.96 -6.76
CA ILE A 35 -7.72 11.55 -6.80
C ILE A 35 -7.76 10.94 -8.21
N GLN A 36 -8.12 11.73 -9.23
CA GLN A 36 -8.22 11.26 -10.62
C GLN A 36 -6.88 10.74 -11.14
N GLY A 37 -6.88 9.49 -11.61
CA GLY A 37 -5.69 8.83 -12.15
C GLY A 37 -4.54 8.72 -11.15
N LYS A 38 -4.79 8.96 -9.86
CA LYS A 38 -3.81 8.83 -8.78
C LYS A 38 -3.71 7.37 -8.33
N LYS A 39 -2.65 7.07 -7.58
CA LYS A 39 -2.27 5.71 -7.20
C LYS A 39 -2.15 5.56 -5.69
N LEU A 40 -2.49 4.37 -5.22
CA LEU A 40 -2.31 3.88 -3.85
C LEU A 40 -1.59 2.54 -3.91
N SER A 41 -0.74 2.25 -2.94
CA SER A 41 -0.06 0.95 -2.86
C SER A 41 -0.28 0.25 -1.53
N LEU A 42 -0.41 -1.07 -1.59
CA LEU A 42 -0.36 -1.98 -0.47
C LEU A 42 0.90 -2.84 -0.59
N TRP A 43 1.65 -2.98 0.49
CA TRP A 43 2.86 -3.79 0.53
C TRP A 43 3.03 -4.42 1.91
N ALA A 44 3.76 -5.53 1.95
CA ALA A 44 4.06 -6.22 3.21
C ALA A 44 5.56 -6.16 3.54
N LYS A 45 5.90 -6.21 4.84
CA LYS A 45 7.25 -6.46 5.32
C LYS A 45 7.25 -7.67 6.25
N ARG A 46 8.30 -8.49 6.21
CA ARG A 46 8.40 -9.65 7.10
C ARG A 46 8.66 -9.19 8.54
N GLN A 47 8.01 -9.85 9.48
CA GLN A 47 8.13 -9.63 10.92
C GLN A 47 8.05 -10.98 11.64
N ALA A 48 9.20 -11.50 12.09
CA ALA A 48 9.32 -12.68 12.95
C ALA A 48 8.39 -13.87 12.58
N GLY A 49 8.40 -14.29 11.31
CA GLY A 49 7.59 -15.42 10.83
C GLY A 49 6.17 -15.05 10.34
N SER A 50 5.79 -13.78 10.43
CA SER A 50 4.57 -13.21 9.86
C SER A 50 4.90 -12.07 8.88
N VAL A 51 3.88 -11.47 8.27
CA VAL A 51 4.02 -10.27 7.43
C VAL A 51 3.10 -9.16 7.96
N LYS A 52 3.66 -7.95 8.11
CA LYS A 52 2.90 -6.73 8.44
C LYS A 52 2.58 -5.99 7.14
N TRP A 53 1.29 -5.75 6.89
CA TRP A 53 0.82 -5.00 5.73
C TRP A 53 0.76 -3.51 6.00
N PHE A 54 1.07 -2.74 4.97
CA PHE A 54 1.05 -1.29 4.94
C PHE A 54 0.27 -0.84 3.72
N CYS A 55 -0.38 0.32 3.84
CA CYS A 55 -1.13 0.97 2.79
C CYS A 55 -0.76 2.45 2.78
N GLY A 56 -0.60 3.03 1.58
CA GLY A 56 -0.25 4.44 1.47
C GLY A 56 0.19 4.83 0.07
N GLN A 57 1.02 5.86 0.01
CA GLN A 57 1.53 6.39 -1.25
C GLN A 57 2.17 5.30 -2.13
N PRO A 58 2.22 5.52 -3.46
CA PRO A 58 2.86 4.62 -4.38
C PRO A 58 4.30 4.28 -3.99
N VAL A 59 4.59 2.99 -3.88
CA VAL A 59 5.92 2.44 -3.60
C VAL A 59 6.29 1.37 -4.62
N GLN A 60 7.58 1.06 -4.68
CA GLN A 60 8.13 -0.04 -5.49
C GLN A 60 9.09 -0.85 -4.65
N ARG A 61 9.26 -2.12 -5.04
CA ARG A 61 10.22 -3.03 -4.43
C ARG A 61 11.28 -3.40 -5.47
N ALA A 62 12.55 -3.40 -5.07
CA ALA A 62 13.65 -3.74 -5.97
C ALA A 62 13.58 -5.21 -6.43
N LYS A 63 13.29 -6.12 -5.50
CA LYS A 63 13.17 -7.58 -5.72
C LYS A 63 12.00 -8.13 -4.91
N ALA A 64 11.41 -9.25 -5.30
CA ALA A 64 10.21 -9.81 -4.65
C ALA A 64 10.43 -10.23 -3.18
N ASP A 65 11.67 -10.56 -2.82
CA ASP A 65 12.12 -11.02 -1.51
C ASP A 65 12.70 -9.92 -0.61
N ALA A 66 12.95 -8.73 -1.15
CA ALA A 66 13.54 -7.63 -0.39
C ALA A 66 12.56 -7.08 0.65
N ASP A 67 12.98 -6.77 1.88
CA ASP A 67 12.09 -6.15 2.89
C ASP A 67 11.88 -4.64 2.69
N ALA A 68 12.82 -3.98 1.99
CA ALA A 68 12.77 -2.56 1.73
C ALA A 68 11.85 -2.22 0.54
N VAL A 69 11.09 -1.14 0.69
CA VAL A 69 10.32 -0.51 -0.39
C VAL A 69 10.76 0.95 -0.51
N THR A 70 10.71 1.48 -1.73
CA THR A 70 11.06 2.87 -2.02
C THR A 70 9.86 3.60 -2.61
N ALA A 71 9.81 4.92 -2.49
CA ALA A 71 8.76 5.72 -3.08
C ALA A 71 8.77 5.60 -4.61
N ALA A 72 7.62 5.33 -5.23
CA ALA A 72 7.46 5.43 -6.67
C ALA A 72 7.20 6.89 -7.06
N ALA A 73 7.81 7.36 -8.15
CA ALA A 73 7.93 8.78 -8.44
C ALA A 73 6.66 9.49 -8.96
N ASN A 74 5.53 8.81 -9.21
CA ASN A 74 4.42 9.42 -9.99
C ASN A 74 3.02 9.20 -9.40
N LYS A 75 2.12 10.17 -9.66
CA LYS A 75 0.66 10.10 -9.44
C LYS A 75 0.26 9.77 -8.00
N LYS A 76 0.92 10.38 -7.00
CA LYS A 76 0.63 10.17 -5.58
C LYS A 76 -0.67 10.85 -5.17
N ILE A 77 -1.54 10.14 -4.43
CA ILE A 77 -2.68 10.74 -3.72
C ILE A 77 -2.14 11.75 -2.71
N ASP A 78 -2.78 12.93 -2.66
CA ASP A 78 -2.43 13.96 -1.68
C ASP A 78 -2.73 13.44 -0.28
N THR A 79 -1.89 13.76 0.70
CA THR A 79 -2.02 13.23 2.07
C THR A 79 -3.34 13.63 2.74
N ASN A 80 -4.00 14.72 2.32
CA ASN A 80 -5.32 15.10 2.82
C ASN A 80 -6.44 14.14 2.39
N HIS A 81 -6.22 13.42 1.29
CA HIS A 81 -7.13 12.39 0.75
C HIS A 81 -6.58 10.97 0.95
N SER A 82 -5.42 10.84 1.60
CA SER A 82 -4.86 9.56 2.00
C SER A 82 -5.43 9.23 3.37
N HIS A 83 -6.22 8.16 3.47
CA HIS A 83 -6.66 7.68 4.78
C HIS A 83 -5.44 7.37 5.65
N GLU A 84 -5.43 7.92 6.87
CA GLU A 84 -4.78 7.24 7.99
C GLU A 84 -5.46 5.86 8.11
N PRO A 85 -4.70 4.75 8.13
CA PRO A 85 -5.30 3.43 8.08
C PRO A 85 -6.17 3.19 9.33
N THR A 86 -7.50 3.30 9.19
CA THR A 86 -8.49 2.95 10.22
C THR A 86 -8.76 1.45 10.30
N SER A 87 -7.86 0.62 9.77
CA SER A 87 -7.77 -0.79 10.15
C SER A 87 -7.14 -0.86 11.53
N ARG A 88 -7.83 -1.49 12.48
CA ARG A 88 -7.42 -1.73 13.88
C ARG A 88 -6.07 -2.49 14.04
N HIS A 89 -5.26 -2.63 13.00
CA HIS A 89 -3.96 -3.30 13.00
C HIS A 89 -2.77 -2.40 12.60
N SER A 90 -2.98 -1.12 12.25
CA SER A 90 -1.87 -0.23 11.85
C SER A 90 -1.58 0.91 12.82
N ARG A 91 -2.22 0.94 14.00
CA ARG A 91 -1.82 1.87 15.06
C ARG A 91 -0.57 1.34 15.75
N GLU A 92 0.58 1.55 15.13
CA GLU A 92 1.79 1.81 15.91
C GLU A 92 2.01 3.31 15.83
N SER A 93 1.42 3.96 16.83
CA SER A 93 1.53 5.39 17.07
C SER A 93 2.99 5.78 17.09
N GLY A 94 3.37 6.68 16.20
CA GLY A 94 4.42 7.61 16.49
C GLY A 94 5.84 7.05 16.47
N ASN A 95 6.71 7.99 16.18
CA ASN A 95 8.13 7.96 16.43
C ASN A 95 8.50 7.27 17.76
N LEU A 96 9.37 6.24 17.68
CA LEU A 96 10.15 5.59 18.75
C LEU A 96 9.42 4.60 19.71
N GLY A 97 9.86 3.34 19.68
CA GLY A 97 9.56 2.27 20.66
C GLY A 97 8.26 1.52 20.37
N LEU A 98 8.23 0.21 20.18
CA LEU A 98 8.78 -0.79 21.08
C LEU A 98 9.03 -2.10 20.32
N SER A 99 10.20 -2.68 20.59
CA SER A 99 10.47 -4.10 20.42
C SER A 99 9.37 -4.92 21.08
N ALA A 100 8.58 -5.65 20.30
CA ALA A 100 7.69 -6.68 20.82
C ALA A 100 8.58 -7.82 21.37
N GLN A 101 8.86 -7.72 22.67
CA GLN A 101 9.46 -8.79 23.46
C GLN A 101 8.61 -10.05 23.28
N LYS A 102 9.28 -11.08 22.76
CA LYS A 102 9.14 -12.49 23.09
C LYS A 102 8.07 -12.79 24.15
N LEU A 103 6.93 -13.30 23.71
CA LEU A 103 6.03 -14.11 24.54
C LEU A 103 6.03 -15.53 23.96
N ILE A 104 7.07 -16.27 24.31
CA ILE A 104 7.10 -17.73 24.22
C ILE A 104 7.87 -18.22 25.45
N GLY A 105 7.18 -18.90 26.37
CA GLY A 105 7.76 -19.72 27.45
C GLY A 105 8.45 -18.95 28.56
#